data_AF-A0A7S2XB37-F1
#
_entry.id   AF-A0A7S2XB37-F1
#
_cell.length_a   1.000
_cell.length_b   1.000
_cell.length_c   1.000
_cell.angle_alpha   90.00
_cell.angle_beta   90.00
_cell.angle_gamma   90.00
#
_symmetry.space_group_name_H-M   'P 1'
#
loop_
_entity.id
_entity.type
_entity.pdbx_description
1 polymer ?
#
loop_
_entity_poly.entity_id
_entity_poly.type
_entity_poly.pdbx_seq_one_letter_code
_entity_poly.pdbx_strand_id
1 'polypeptide(L)'
;MSALGSEAFNKLKDAAQEVDSSDTGISNFCGYSMRVAGLLGGLATLLCAVLGFFSTLTRFPVYCYVIGFGFISVVMDISQFMCTAGMKSWIEKEFKILTRLWGKGIFYIFIGTLLLWQWGLIPIIVGSYMMLVGILMILISFQSGRKLGSLRQKLVAQTDMEVEEAFKKYDKDGNGWISDAEFKDLAREHEISLNANEMDAAKNILDTDRNGKIDKNEFRVWLTTERFIRISWL
;
A
#
# COMPACT_ATOMS: atom_id res chain seq x y z
N MET A 1 46.84 -15.28 1.84
CA MET A 1 45.54 -15.79 1.33
C MET A 1 44.32 -15.16 2.02
N SER A 2 44.43 -14.51 3.19
CA SER A 2 43.30 -13.83 3.85
C SER A 2 42.88 -12.49 3.23
N ALA A 3 43.83 -11.72 2.67
CA ALA A 3 43.55 -10.39 2.11
C ALA A 3 42.67 -10.42 0.84
N LEU A 4 42.86 -11.43 -0.03
CA LEU A 4 42.10 -11.58 -1.28
C LEU A 4 40.61 -11.90 -1.05
N GLY A 5 40.28 -12.61 0.03
CA GLY A 5 38.88 -12.94 0.37
C GLY A 5 38.10 -11.73 0.89
N SER A 6 38.73 -10.86 1.68
CA SER A 6 38.10 -9.65 2.22
C SER A 6 37.80 -8.61 1.14
N GLU A 7 38.67 -8.49 0.13
CA GLU A 7 38.52 -7.51 -0.94
C GLU A 7 37.39 -7.91 -1.91
N ALA A 8 37.28 -9.20 -2.24
CA ALA A 8 36.17 -9.73 -3.02
C ALA A 8 34.83 -9.61 -2.27
N PHE A 9 34.82 -9.87 -0.96
CA PHE A 9 33.63 -9.73 -0.12
C PHE A 9 33.13 -8.27 -0.06
N ASN A 10 34.04 -7.30 0.10
CA ASN A 10 33.65 -5.88 0.10
C ASN A 10 33.09 -5.45 -1.26
N LYS A 11 33.70 -5.86 -2.38
CA LYS A 11 33.16 -5.56 -3.72
C LYS A 11 31.76 -6.15 -3.95
N LEU A 12 31.48 -7.34 -3.42
CA LEU A 12 30.14 -7.94 -3.48
C LEU A 12 29.14 -7.19 -2.61
N LYS A 13 29.56 -6.72 -1.43
CA LYS A 13 28.73 -5.90 -0.54
C LYS A 13 28.40 -4.54 -1.19
N ASP A 14 29.39 -3.91 -1.80
CA ASP A 14 29.23 -2.63 -2.49
C ASP A 14 28.30 -2.77 -3.71
N ALA A 15 28.48 -3.83 -4.51
CA ALA A 15 27.58 -4.12 -5.64
C ALA A 15 26.15 -4.43 -5.19
N ALA A 16 25.97 -5.16 -4.08
CA ALA A 16 24.64 -5.43 -3.52
C ALA A 16 23.97 -4.15 -2.98
N GLN A 17 24.76 -3.23 -2.42
CA GLN A 17 24.28 -1.96 -1.88
C GLN A 17 23.93 -0.96 -3.00
N GLU A 18 24.65 -0.99 -4.12
CA GLU A 18 24.37 -0.18 -5.31
C GLU A 18 23.08 -0.64 -6.02
N VAL A 19 22.88 -1.96 -6.18
CA VAL A 19 21.63 -2.52 -6.72
C VAL A 19 20.42 -2.12 -5.86
N ASP A 20 20.51 -2.25 -4.53
CA ASP A 20 19.43 -1.85 -3.62
C ASP A 20 19.14 -0.35 -3.67
N SER A 21 20.16 0.50 -3.84
CA SER A 21 19.96 1.95 -3.96
C SER A 21 19.23 2.34 -5.26
N SER A 22 19.50 1.62 -6.37
CA SER A 22 18.79 1.82 -7.64
C SER A 22 17.33 1.34 -7.58
N ASP A 23 17.10 0.17 -6.97
CA ASP A 23 15.76 -0.37 -6.76
C ASP A 23 14.96 0.50 -5.79
N THR A 24 15.61 1.09 -4.78
CA THR A 24 14.98 2.02 -3.82
C THR A 24 14.59 3.33 -4.52
N GLY A 25 15.41 3.86 -5.44
CA GLY A 25 15.07 5.05 -6.24
C GLY A 25 13.90 4.84 -7.21
N ILE A 26 13.92 3.73 -7.94
CA ILE A 26 12.84 3.36 -8.89
C ILE A 26 11.54 3.03 -8.14
N SER A 27 11.64 2.35 -7.00
CA SER A 27 10.46 1.97 -6.21
C SER A 27 9.85 3.13 -5.42
N ASN A 28 10.65 4.07 -4.89
CA ASN A 28 10.12 5.30 -4.32
C ASN A 28 9.38 6.12 -5.38
N PHE A 29 9.96 6.29 -6.57
CA PHE A 29 9.28 6.93 -7.70
C PHE A 29 7.97 6.21 -8.07
N CYS A 30 7.95 4.88 -8.02
CA CYS A 30 6.76 4.06 -8.29
C CYS A 30 5.66 4.20 -7.22
N GLY A 31 6.02 4.24 -5.93
CA GLY A 31 5.07 4.39 -4.82
C GLY A 31 4.39 5.76 -4.81
N TYR A 32 5.18 6.82 -5.03
CA TYR A 32 4.65 8.16 -5.26
C TYR A 32 3.78 8.20 -6.53
N SER A 33 4.22 7.55 -7.61
CA SER A 33 3.46 7.47 -8.86
C SER A 33 2.09 6.83 -8.66
N MET A 34 1.96 5.77 -7.86
CA MET A 34 0.65 5.13 -7.62
C MET A 34 -0.31 5.99 -6.80
N ARG A 35 0.18 6.71 -5.79
CA ARG A 35 -0.65 7.64 -5.00
C ARG A 35 -1.10 8.84 -5.84
N VAL A 36 -0.19 9.37 -6.67
CA VAL A 36 -0.49 10.44 -7.62
C VAL A 36 -1.44 9.96 -8.71
N ALA A 37 -1.29 8.72 -9.19
CA ALA A 37 -2.17 8.10 -10.18
C ALA A 37 -3.63 8.01 -9.70
N GLY A 38 -3.83 7.60 -8.43
CA GLY A 38 -5.16 7.61 -7.80
C GLY A 38 -5.79 9.01 -7.77
N LEU A 39 -5.02 10.01 -7.30
CA LEU A 39 -5.48 11.40 -7.23
C LEU A 39 -5.81 11.99 -8.61
N LEU A 40 -4.93 11.78 -9.60
CA LEU A 40 -5.14 12.25 -10.98
C LEU A 40 -6.37 11.58 -11.61
N GLY A 41 -6.54 10.28 -11.38
CA GLY A 41 -7.71 9.55 -11.86
C GLY A 41 -9.02 9.99 -11.18
N GLY A 42 -8.99 10.28 -9.87
CA GLY A 42 -10.12 10.85 -9.14
C GLY A 42 -10.52 12.23 -9.64
N LEU A 43 -9.54 13.12 -9.86
CA LEU A 43 -9.76 14.46 -10.42
C LEU A 43 -10.28 14.39 -11.87
N ALA A 44 -9.71 13.51 -12.69
CA ALA A 44 -10.17 13.28 -14.06
C ALA A 44 -11.61 12.74 -14.09
N THR A 45 -11.96 11.84 -13.16
CA THR A 45 -13.32 11.31 -13.01
C THR A 45 -14.30 12.43 -12.67
N LEU A 46 -13.95 13.29 -11.71
CA LEU A 46 -14.79 14.42 -11.32
C LEU A 46 -14.98 15.42 -12.48
N LEU A 47 -13.89 15.74 -13.18
CA LEU A 47 -13.93 16.64 -14.33
C LEU A 47 -14.81 16.08 -15.46
N CYS A 48 -14.63 14.80 -15.81
CA CYS A 48 -15.46 14.13 -16.82
C CYS A 48 -16.94 14.13 -16.45
N ALA A 49 -17.24 13.88 -15.17
CA ALA A 49 -18.61 13.82 -14.70
C ALA A 49 -19.30 15.19 -14.71
N VAL A 50 -18.58 16.26 -14.36
CA VAL A 50 -19.08 17.65 -14.44
C VAL A 50 -19.29 18.09 -15.89
N LEU A 51 -18.35 17.79 -16.79
CA LEU A 51 -18.48 18.13 -18.20
C LEU A 51 -19.63 17.38 -18.88
N GLY A 52 -19.81 16.09 -18.55
CA GLY A 52 -20.91 15.26 -19.09
C GLY A 52 -22.28 15.56 -18.49
N PHE A 53 -22.35 16.15 -17.30
CA PHE A 53 -23.60 16.51 -16.62
C PHE A 53 -24.45 17.48 -17.44
N PHE A 54 -23.82 18.44 -18.11
CA PHE A 54 -24.54 19.46 -18.90
C PHE A 54 -25.02 18.96 -20.27
N SER A 55 -24.47 17.86 -20.79
CA SER A 55 -24.71 17.45 -22.18
C SER A 55 -25.91 16.53 -22.38
N THR A 56 -26.34 15.77 -21.36
CA THR A 56 -27.27 14.64 -21.59
C THR A 56 -28.25 14.40 -20.43
N LEU A 57 -29.45 14.98 -20.52
CA LEU A 57 -30.50 14.89 -19.48
C LEU A 57 -30.95 13.44 -19.18
N THR A 58 -30.90 12.53 -20.16
CA THR A 58 -31.34 11.13 -20.02
C THR A 58 -30.36 10.26 -19.20
N ARG A 59 -29.13 10.72 -18.99
CA ARG A 59 -28.08 9.99 -18.23
C ARG A 59 -27.77 10.60 -16.87
N PHE A 60 -28.58 11.59 -16.46
CA PHE A 60 -28.47 12.33 -15.20
C PHE A 60 -28.19 11.46 -13.96
N PRO A 61 -28.92 10.35 -13.69
CA PRO A 61 -28.69 9.59 -12.47
C PRO A 61 -27.28 8.98 -12.41
N VAL A 62 -26.75 8.48 -13.53
CA VAL A 62 -25.40 7.90 -13.60
C VAL A 62 -24.33 8.96 -13.33
N TYR A 63 -24.48 10.16 -13.89
CA TYR A 63 -23.54 11.26 -13.64
C TYR A 63 -23.55 11.71 -12.18
N CYS A 64 -24.73 11.77 -11.53
CA CYS A 64 -24.82 12.08 -10.10
C CYS A 64 -24.05 11.05 -9.24
N TYR A 65 -24.17 9.76 -9.53
CA TYR A 65 -23.39 8.73 -8.85
C TYR A 65 -21.89 8.91 -9.09
N VAL A 66 -21.45 9.16 -10.32
CA VAL A 66 -20.02 9.34 -10.63
C VAL A 66 -19.44 10.62 -10.02
N ILE A 67 -20.21 11.71 -9.92
CA ILE A 67 -19.79 12.92 -9.20
C ILE A 67 -19.63 12.61 -7.70
N GLY A 68 -20.60 11.95 -7.09
CA GLY A 68 -20.54 11.59 -5.67
C GLY A 68 -19.37 10.66 -5.35
N PHE A 69 -19.23 9.57 -6.10
CA PHE A 69 -18.11 8.63 -5.94
C PHE A 69 -16.77 9.23 -6.35
N GLY A 70 -16.73 10.11 -7.36
CA GLY A 70 -15.53 10.84 -7.77
C GLY A 70 -15.04 11.80 -6.68
N PHE A 71 -15.96 12.50 -6.01
CA PHE A 71 -15.61 13.32 -4.84
C PHE A 71 -15.06 12.47 -3.69
N ILE A 72 -15.70 11.34 -3.38
CA ILE A 72 -15.21 10.38 -2.38
C ILE A 72 -13.80 9.88 -2.75
N SER A 73 -13.56 9.55 -4.03
CA SER A 73 -12.26 9.14 -4.54
C SER A 73 -11.18 10.18 -4.29
N VAL A 74 -11.45 11.44 -4.64
CA VAL A 74 -10.51 12.55 -4.42
C VAL A 74 -10.26 12.78 -2.94
N VAL A 75 -11.30 12.79 -2.09
CA VAL A 75 -11.15 12.94 -0.64
C VAL A 75 -10.32 11.79 -0.05
N MET A 76 -10.55 10.57 -0.50
CA MET A 76 -9.84 9.37 -0.05
C MET A 76 -8.35 9.41 -0.43
N ASP A 77 -8.00 10.05 -1.55
CA ASP A 77 -6.61 10.17 -2.00
C ASP A 77 -5.90 11.40 -1.43
N ILE A 78 -6.62 12.51 -1.21
CA ILE A 78 -6.13 13.66 -0.43
C ILE A 78 -5.83 13.25 1.01
N SER A 79 -6.62 12.34 1.59
CA SER A 79 -6.39 11.84 2.96
C SER A 79 -5.04 11.13 3.15
N GLN A 80 -4.42 10.66 2.06
CA GLN A 80 -3.07 10.08 2.09
C GLN A 80 -1.96 11.13 2.07
N PHE A 81 -2.26 12.37 1.67
CA PHE A 81 -1.30 13.48 1.60
C PHE A 81 -1.42 14.45 2.79
N MET A 82 -2.63 14.69 3.31
CA MET A 82 -2.87 15.63 4.41
C MET A 82 -3.37 14.92 5.68
N CYS A 83 -2.57 14.97 6.75
CA CYS A 83 -2.93 14.56 8.11
C CYS A 83 -3.78 15.64 8.80
N THR A 84 -4.99 15.89 8.32
CA THR A 84 -5.97 16.65 9.12
C THR A 84 -6.64 15.68 10.09
N ALA A 85 -6.20 15.67 11.35
CA ALA A 85 -6.61 14.72 12.39
C ALA A 85 -8.14 14.53 12.51
N GLY A 86 -8.94 15.56 12.20
CA GLY A 86 -10.39 15.51 12.24
C GLY A 86 -11.05 14.64 11.16
N MET A 87 -10.57 14.65 9.91
CA MET A 87 -11.17 13.87 8.82
C MET A 87 -10.79 12.39 8.90
N LYS A 88 -9.54 12.13 9.31
CA LYS A 88 -9.00 10.78 9.48
C LYS A 88 -9.82 9.98 10.50
N SER A 89 -10.11 10.56 11.66
CA SER A 89 -10.91 9.93 12.72
C SER A 89 -12.35 9.59 12.27
N TRP A 90 -12.97 10.45 11.47
CA TRP A 90 -14.36 10.25 11.03
C TRP A 90 -14.47 9.14 9.96
N ILE A 91 -13.53 9.11 9.02
CA ILE A 91 -13.46 8.09 7.96
C ILE A 91 -13.09 6.72 8.52
N GLU A 92 -12.17 6.66 9.50
CA GLU A 92 -11.73 5.43 10.15
C GLU A 92 -12.82 4.77 11.01
N LYS A 93 -13.80 5.55 11.47
CA LYS A 93 -14.90 5.04 12.31
C LYS A 93 -15.98 4.33 11.50
N GLU A 94 -16.31 4.84 10.32
CA GLU A 94 -17.41 4.33 9.49
C GLU A 94 -16.96 3.43 8.32
N PHE A 95 -15.75 3.64 7.78
CA PHE A 95 -15.30 2.96 6.56
C PHE A 95 -13.90 2.33 6.69
N LYS A 96 -13.70 1.47 7.70
CA LYS A 96 -12.45 0.69 7.90
C LYS A 96 -12.03 -0.14 6.67
N ILE A 97 -13.01 -0.54 5.85
CA ILE A 97 -12.77 -1.40 4.68
C ILE A 97 -12.28 -0.60 3.47
N LEU A 98 -12.79 0.60 3.24
CA LEU A 98 -12.44 1.45 2.09
C LEU A 98 -11.05 2.08 2.24
N THR A 99 -10.62 2.25 3.48
CA THR A 99 -9.31 2.81 3.80
C THR A 99 -8.19 1.79 3.52
N ARG A 100 -8.46 0.48 3.59
CA ARG A 100 -7.50 -0.60 3.29
C ARG A 100 -7.10 -0.57 1.81
N LEU A 101 -5.82 -0.83 1.48
CA LEU A 101 -5.32 -0.82 0.09
C LEU A 101 -6.16 -1.68 -0.87
N TRP A 102 -6.67 -2.79 -0.38
CA TRP A 102 -7.55 -3.71 -1.09
C TRP A 102 -8.93 -3.13 -1.37
N GLY A 103 -9.48 -2.39 -0.41
CA GLY A 103 -10.73 -1.67 -0.57
C GLY A 103 -10.59 -0.55 -1.61
N LYS A 104 -9.46 0.17 -1.61
CA LYS A 104 -9.14 1.18 -2.63
C LYS A 104 -9.07 0.58 -4.04
N GLY A 105 -8.37 -0.55 -4.19
CA GLY A 105 -8.27 -1.23 -5.49
C GLY A 105 -9.63 -1.66 -6.04
N ILE A 106 -10.48 -2.25 -5.19
CA ILE A 106 -11.86 -2.62 -5.55
C ILE A 106 -12.70 -1.38 -5.89
N PHE A 107 -12.54 -0.30 -5.12
CA PHE A 107 -13.25 0.95 -5.34
C PHE A 107 -12.91 1.60 -6.69
N TYR A 108 -11.64 1.62 -7.09
CA TYR A 108 -11.24 2.11 -8.42
C TYR A 108 -11.74 1.24 -9.56
N ILE A 109 -11.77 -0.09 -9.39
CA ILE A 109 -12.37 -1.00 -10.38
C ILE A 109 -13.88 -0.73 -10.51
N PHE A 110 -14.57 -0.50 -9.39
CA PHE A 110 -15.99 -0.16 -9.38
C PHE A 110 -16.27 1.17 -10.10
N ILE A 111 -15.53 2.23 -9.76
CA ILE A 111 -15.62 3.54 -10.45
C ILE A 111 -15.30 3.41 -11.93
N GLY A 112 -14.22 2.70 -12.28
CA GLY A 112 -13.82 2.46 -13.66
C GLY A 112 -14.92 1.77 -14.47
N THR A 113 -15.61 0.81 -13.86
CA THR A 113 -16.75 0.11 -14.49
C THR A 113 -17.95 1.04 -14.71
N LEU A 114 -18.25 1.94 -13.76
CA LEU A 114 -19.31 2.94 -13.92
C LEU A 114 -19.02 3.94 -15.05
N LEU A 115 -17.75 4.31 -15.25
CA LEU A 115 -17.32 5.18 -16.34
C LEU A 115 -17.44 4.49 -17.72
N LEU A 116 -17.10 3.21 -17.81
CA LEU A 116 -17.25 2.43 -19.04
C LEU A 116 -18.71 2.35 -19.50
N TRP A 117 -19.66 2.37 -18.56
CA TRP A 117 -21.09 2.36 -18.85
C TRP A 117 -21.59 3.62 -19.58
N GLN A 118 -20.85 4.74 -19.55
CA GLN A 118 -21.31 6.02 -20.10
C GLN A 118 -21.21 6.13 -21.64
N TRP A 119 -20.65 5.12 -22.33
CA TRP A 119 -20.51 5.06 -23.79
C TRP A 119 -19.90 6.35 -24.40
N GLY A 120 -18.78 6.82 -23.86
CA GLY A 120 -18.02 7.98 -24.38
C GLY A 120 -16.52 7.71 -24.39
N LEU A 121 -15.80 8.25 -25.39
CA LEU A 121 -14.36 8.02 -25.54
C LEU A 121 -13.58 8.44 -24.30
N ILE A 122 -13.86 9.62 -23.75
CA ILE A 122 -13.17 10.15 -22.56
C ILE A 122 -13.47 9.29 -21.32
N PRO A 123 -14.75 8.98 -20.95
CA PRO A 123 -15.04 8.04 -19.88
C PRO A 123 -14.42 6.65 -20.06
N ILE A 124 -14.30 6.14 -21.29
CA ILE A 124 -13.67 4.84 -21.56
C ILE A 124 -12.16 4.87 -21.26
N ILE A 125 -11.48 5.93 -21.70
CA ILE A 125 -10.03 6.10 -21.44
C ILE A 125 -9.77 6.24 -19.94
N VAL A 126 -10.52 7.13 -19.26
CA VAL A 126 -10.37 7.34 -17.82
C VAL A 126 -10.78 6.10 -17.01
N GLY A 127 -11.86 5.43 -17.41
CA GLY A 127 -12.36 4.22 -16.75
C GLY A 127 -11.41 3.03 -16.88
N SER A 128 -10.83 2.81 -18.07
CA SER A 128 -9.83 1.77 -18.28
C SER A 128 -8.53 2.04 -17.52
N TYR A 129 -8.10 3.31 -17.45
CA TYR A 129 -6.98 3.73 -16.60
C TYR A 129 -7.24 3.42 -15.11
N MET A 130 -8.41 3.79 -14.58
CA MET A 130 -8.76 3.53 -13.18
C MET A 130 -8.85 2.05 -12.86
N MET A 131 -9.39 1.25 -13.78
CA MET A 131 -9.44 -0.20 -13.64
C MET A 131 -8.03 -0.82 -13.62
N LEU A 132 -7.12 -0.35 -14.48
CA LEU A 132 -5.72 -0.81 -14.50
C LEU A 132 -4.99 -0.44 -13.20
N VAL A 133 -5.15 0.79 -12.71
CA VAL A 133 -4.60 1.23 -11.41
C VAL A 133 -5.16 0.36 -10.27
N GLY A 134 -6.47 0.10 -10.25
CA GLY A 134 -7.11 -0.75 -9.24
C GLY A 134 -6.59 -2.19 -9.26
N ILE A 135 -6.42 -2.78 -10.45
CA ILE A 135 -5.84 -4.13 -10.61
C ILE A 135 -4.39 -4.16 -10.11
N LEU A 136 -3.55 -3.20 -10.49
CA LEU A 136 -2.16 -3.12 -10.03
C LEU A 136 -2.08 -3.02 -8.51
N MET A 137 -2.94 -2.23 -7.86
CA MET A 137 -3.01 -2.13 -6.41
C MET A 137 -3.36 -3.47 -5.76
N ILE A 138 -4.32 -4.21 -6.30
CA ILE A 138 -4.69 -5.55 -5.80
C ILE A 138 -3.52 -6.52 -5.94
N LEU A 139 -2.81 -6.52 -7.09
CA LEU A 139 -1.67 -7.40 -7.33
C LEU A 139 -0.50 -7.14 -6.37
N ILE A 140 -0.11 -5.88 -6.22
CA ILE A 140 0.97 -5.47 -5.30
C ILE A 140 0.60 -5.86 -3.87
N SER A 141 -0.66 -5.68 -3.51
CA SER A 141 -1.10 -6.02 -2.18
C SER A 141 -1.06 -7.54 -1.95
N PHE A 142 -1.45 -8.37 -2.94
CA PHE A 142 -1.37 -9.84 -2.86
C PHE A 142 0.08 -10.31 -2.68
N GLN A 143 0.98 -9.71 -3.46
CA GLN A 143 2.39 -10.03 -3.41
C GLN A 143 2.99 -9.70 -2.04
N SER A 144 2.65 -8.55 -1.49
CA SER A 144 3.10 -8.08 -0.17
C SER A 144 2.59 -8.99 0.95
N GLY A 145 1.31 -9.38 0.90
CA GLY A 145 0.73 -10.31 1.88
C GLY A 145 1.41 -11.69 1.89
N ARG A 146 1.81 -12.21 0.71
CA ARG A 146 2.55 -13.48 0.62
C ARG A 146 3.95 -13.37 1.21
N LYS A 147 4.70 -12.31 0.87
CA LYS A 147 6.05 -12.08 1.40
C LYS A 147 6.03 -11.87 2.92
N LEU A 148 5.03 -11.16 3.44
CA LEU A 148 4.83 -10.98 4.88
C LEU A 148 4.54 -12.31 5.58
N GLY A 149 3.73 -13.17 4.95
CA GLY A 149 3.44 -14.50 5.47
C GLY A 149 4.66 -15.39 5.57
N SER A 150 5.52 -15.39 4.54
CA SER A 150 6.80 -16.12 4.58
C SER A 150 7.76 -15.53 5.61
N LEU A 151 7.80 -14.20 5.76
CA LEU A 151 8.65 -13.52 6.75
C LEU A 151 8.24 -13.91 8.17
N ARG A 152 6.93 -13.91 8.44
CA ARG A 152 6.37 -14.36 9.72
C ARG A 152 6.75 -15.80 10.03
N GLN A 153 6.60 -16.71 9.06
CA GLN A 153 6.97 -18.12 9.26
C GLN A 153 8.46 -18.29 9.57
N LYS A 154 9.34 -17.57 8.86
CA LYS A 154 10.78 -17.58 9.15
C LYS A 154 11.08 -17.01 10.53
N LEU A 155 10.43 -15.90 10.92
CA LEU A 155 10.58 -15.32 12.25
C LEU A 155 10.16 -16.29 13.35
N VAL A 156 8.95 -16.86 13.26
CA VAL A 156 8.43 -17.79 14.27
C VAL A 156 9.25 -19.08 14.33
N ALA A 157 9.80 -19.55 13.21
CA ALA A 157 10.63 -20.76 13.19
C ALA A 157 12.06 -20.54 13.71
N GLN A 158 12.63 -19.33 13.57
CA GLN A 158 13.98 -19.03 14.08
C GLN A 158 13.98 -18.48 15.51
N THR A 159 12.87 -17.89 15.94
CA THR A 159 12.79 -17.20 17.22
C THR A 159 12.01 -18.05 18.21
N ASP A 160 12.71 -18.85 19.01
CA ASP A 160 12.16 -19.46 20.24
C ASP A 160 11.92 -18.41 21.36
N MET A 161 12.35 -17.17 21.11
CA MET A 161 12.25 -16.05 22.05
C MET A 161 10.83 -15.47 22.10
N GLU A 162 10.47 -14.92 23.26
CA GLU A 162 9.21 -14.20 23.41
C GLU A 162 9.15 -13.05 22.40
N VAL A 163 7.95 -12.78 21.85
CA VAL A 163 7.69 -11.69 20.90
C VAL A 163 8.30 -10.35 21.34
N GLU A 164 8.37 -10.16 22.66
CA GLU A 164 9.02 -9.03 23.33
C GLU A 164 10.50 -8.87 22.99
N GLU A 165 11.25 -9.97 23.02
CA GLU A 165 12.70 -10.00 22.78
C GLU A 165 12.98 -9.86 21.29
N ALA A 166 12.14 -10.46 20.44
CA ALA A 166 12.19 -10.23 19.00
C ALA A 166 11.97 -8.74 18.69
N PHE A 167 10.96 -8.10 19.28
CA PHE A 167 10.70 -6.69 19.06
C PHE A 167 11.89 -5.82 19.48
N LYS A 168 12.45 -6.05 20.68
CA LYS A 168 13.65 -5.32 21.16
C LYS A 168 14.89 -5.55 20.31
N LYS A 169 15.03 -6.70 19.66
CA LYS A 169 16.15 -6.98 18.76
C LYS A 169 16.08 -6.11 17.49
N TYR A 170 14.86 -5.83 17.01
CA TYR A 170 14.64 -5.12 15.75
C TYR A 170 14.42 -3.62 15.91
N ASP A 171 13.88 -3.18 17.05
CA ASP A 171 13.81 -1.78 17.48
C ASP A 171 15.23 -1.30 17.87
N LYS A 172 15.99 -0.80 16.89
CA LYS A 172 17.41 -0.46 17.06
C LYS A 172 17.59 0.88 17.77
N ASP A 173 16.65 1.79 17.57
CA ASP A 173 16.67 3.12 18.18
C ASP A 173 15.93 3.17 19.54
N GLY A 174 15.21 2.12 19.91
CA GLY A 174 14.54 1.96 21.20
C GLY A 174 13.35 2.90 21.35
N ASN A 175 12.77 3.34 20.24
CA ASN A 175 11.71 4.34 20.23
C ASN A 175 10.33 3.72 20.58
N GLY A 176 10.21 2.38 20.61
CA GLY A 176 8.97 1.65 20.93
C GLY A 176 8.09 1.31 19.72
N TRP A 177 8.54 1.55 18.49
CA TRP A 177 7.87 1.23 17.23
C TRP A 177 8.88 0.84 16.13
N ILE A 178 8.50 -0.05 15.22
CA ILE A 178 9.37 -0.44 14.10
C ILE A 178 9.16 0.53 12.94
N SER A 179 10.24 1.21 12.53
CA SER A 179 10.27 2.08 11.36
C SER A 179 10.39 1.30 10.05
N ASP A 180 10.12 1.94 8.91
CA ASP A 180 10.19 1.30 7.59
C ASP A 180 11.60 0.78 7.26
N ALA A 181 12.62 1.50 7.74
CA ALA A 181 14.02 1.10 7.59
C ALA A 181 14.33 -0.15 8.43
N GLU A 182 13.87 -0.20 9.68
CA GLU A 182 14.06 -1.35 10.56
C GLU A 182 13.29 -2.58 10.07
N PHE A 183 12.08 -2.39 9.55
CA PHE A 183 11.31 -3.48 8.95
C PHE A 183 11.97 -3.99 7.64
N LYS A 184 12.58 -3.10 6.84
CA LYS A 184 13.35 -3.49 5.64
C LYS A 184 14.57 -4.31 6.02
N ASP A 185 15.29 -3.89 7.06
CA ASP A 185 16.43 -4.61 7.61
C ASP A 185 16.03 -5.99 8.13
N LEU A 186 14.92 -6.07 8.89
CA LEU A 186 14.35 -7.32 9.37
C LEU A 186 14.01 -8.25 8.20
N ALA A 187 13.35 -7.75 7.16
CA ALA A 187 13.03 -8.56 5.98
C ALA A 187 14.29 -9.09 5.28
N ARG A 188 15.32 -8.24 5.15
CA ARG A 188 16.61 -8.61 4.54
C ARG A 188 17.38 -9.65 5.36
N GLU A 189 17.37 -9.57 6.69
CA GLU A 189 18.01 -10.57 7.58
C GLU A 189 17.43 -11.97 7.33
N HIS A 190 16.15 -12.04 6.94
CA HIS A 190 15.44 -13.29 6.62
C HIS A 190 15.40 -13.61 5.11
N GLU A 191 16.30 -13.03 4.32
CA GLU A 191 16.43 -13.23 2.87
C GLU A 191 15.16 -12.90 2.07
N ILE A 192 14.35 -11.96 2.57
CA ILE A 192 13.15 -11.48 1.88
C ILE A 192 13.39 -10.02 1.47
N SER A 193 13.51 -9.78 0.18
CA SER A 193 13.53 -8.42 -0.36
C SER A 193 12.10 -7.89 -0.50
N LEU A 194 11.84 -6.75 0.15
CA LEU A 194 10.63 -5.96 -0.03
C LEU A 194 10.97 -4.70 -0.80
N ASN A 195 10.31 -4.49 -1.94
CA ASN A 195 10.40 -3.23 -2.68
C ASN A 195 9.58 -2.15 -1.96
N ALA A 196 9.79 -0.85 -2.21
CA ALA A 196 9.08 0.23 -1.50
C ALA A 196 7.54 0.10 -1.59
N ASN A 197 7.00 -0.31 -2.74
CA ASN A 197 5.57 -0.58 -2.90
C ASN A 197 5.08 -1.74 -2.03
N GLU A 198 5.90 -2.78 -1.93
CA GLU A 198 5.58 -3.95 -1.12
C GLU A 198 5.72 -3.65 0.37
N MET A 199 6.68 -2.80 0.73
CA MET A 199 6.87 -2.28 2.08
C MET A 199 5.68 -1.42 2.49
N ASP A 200 5.26 -0.47 1.65
CA ASP A 200 4.08 0.34 1.89
C ASP A 200 2.83 -0.54 2.06
N ALA A 201 2.64 -1.52 1.19
CA ALA A 201 1.52 -2.45 1.29
C ALA A 201 1.62 -3.35 2.53
N ALA A 202 2.82 -3.84 2.88
CA ALA A 202 3.10 -4.61 4.08
C ALA A 202 2.78 -3.81 5.34
N LYS A 203 3.26 -2.57 5.41
CA LYS A 203 2.98 -1.64 6.49
C LYS A 203 1.49 -1.41 6.64
N ASN A 204 0.77 -1.12 5.56
CA ASN A 204 -0.69 -0.97 5.58
C ASN A 204 -1.46 -2.25 5.99
N ILE A 205 -0.82 -3.42 5.93
CA ILE A 205 -1.40 -4.68 6.42
C ILE A 205 -1.16 -4.82 7.93
N LEU A 206 -0.01 -4.35 8.43
CA LEU A 206 0.42 -4.44 9.84
C LEU A 206 -0.15 -3.33 10.71
N ASP A 207 0.02 -2.09 10.24
CA ASP A 207 -0.43 -0.84 10.84
C ASP A 207 -1.97 -0.76 10.77
N THR A 208 -2.60 -1.18 11.87
CA THR A 208 -4.05 -1.27 12.00
C THR A 208 -4.63 0.07 12.45
N ASP A 209 -3.87 0.87 13.19
CA ASP A 209 -4.29 2.18 13.71
C ASP A 209 -3.93 3.36 12.79
N ARG A 210 -3.15 3.10 11.74
CA ARG A 210 -2.68 4.04 10.71
C ARG A 210 -1.82 5.14 11.25
N ASN A 211 -1.14 4.95 12.38
CA ASN A 211 -0.27 5.98 12.91
C ASN A 211 1.02 6.16 12.07
N GLY A 212 1.22 5.30 11.04
CA GLY A 212 2.35 5.35 10.14
C GLY A 212 3.60 4.71 10.74
N LYS A 213 3.44 3.91 11.78
CA LYS A 213 4.47 3.17 12.50
C LYS A 213 3.89 1.80 12.86
N ILE A 214 4.77 0.82 13.13
CA ILE A 214 4.32 -0.51 13.57
C ILE A 214 4.59 -0.60 15.06
N ASP A 215 3.53 -0.48 15.85
CA ASP A 215 3.66 -0.57 17.29
C ASP A 215 3.88 -2.02 17.74
N LYS A 216 4.46 -2.17 18.92
CA LYS A 216 4.70 -3.46 19.54
C LYS A 216 3.46 -4.37 19.63
N ASN A 217 2.30 -3.80 19.92
CA ASN A 217 1.06 -4.55 19.98
C ASN A 217 0.66 -5.08 18.59
N GLU A 218 0.85 -4.29 17.54
CA GLU A 218 0.56 -4.67 16.16
C GLU A 218 1.53 -5.73 15.66
N PHE A 219 2.82 -5.57 15.97
CA PHE A 219 3.84 -6.58 15.69
C PHE A 219 3.52 -7.91 16.39
N ARG A 220 3.09 -7.85 17.65
CA ARG A 220 2.67 -9.05 18.41
C ARG A 220 1.45 -9.71 17.82
N VAL A 221 0.41 -8.93 17.49
CA VAL A 221 -0.79 -9.46 16.83
C VAL A 221 -0.43 -10.11 15.50
N TRP A 222 0.43 -9.49 14.70
CA TRP A 222 0.89 -10.06 13.43
C TRP A 222 1.61 -11.41 13.61
N LEU A 223 2.55 -11.51 14.55
CA LEU A 223 3.28 -12.76 14.81
C LEU A 223 2.37 -13.86 15.36
N THR A 224 1.52 -13.53 16.34
CA THR A 224 0.70 -14.52 17.07
C THR A 224 -0.58 -14.92 16.33
N THR A 225 -1.09 -14.09 15.43
CA THR A 225 -2.38 -14.35 14.77
C THR A 225 -2.19 -15.26 13.55
N GLU A 226 -2.44 -16.56 13.72
CA GLU A 226 -2.51 -17.51 12.58
C GLU A 226 -3.69 -17.22 11.62
N ARG A 227 -4.75 -16.56 12.11
CA ARG A 227 -5.98 -16.31 11.34
C ARG A 227 -5.93 -15.16 10.35
N PHE A 228 -5.00 -14.21 10.48
CA PHE A 228 -5.07 -12.94 9.72
C PHE A 228 -4.84 -13.14 8.22
N ILE A 229 -4.07 -14.16 7.83
CA ILE A 229 -3.79 -14.47 6.42
C ILE A 229 -4.93 -15.26 5.76
N ARG A 230 -5.73 -16.03 6.51
CA ARG A 230 -6.78 -16.88 5.92
C ARG A 230 -8.10 -16.18 5.66
N ILE A 231 -8.42 -15.11 6.38
CA ILE A 231 -9.76 -14.48 6.37
C ILE A 231 -9.74 -13.08 5.75
N SER A 232 -8.57 -12.44 5.57
CA SER A 232 -8.50 -11.14 4.89
C SER A 232 -8.58 -11.23 3.35
N TRP A 233 -8.68 -12.45 2.79
CA TRP A 233 -8.82 -12.76 1.35
C TRP A 233 -10.20 -13.33 0.97
N LEU A 234 -11.17 -13.31 1.89
CA LEU A 234 -12.59 -13.64 1.65
C LEU A 234 -13.45 -12.47 2.15
#